data_AF-A0A3D0H844-F1
#
_entry.id   AF-A0A3D0H844-F1
#
_cell.length_a   1.000
_cell.length_b   1.000
_cell.length_c   1.000
_cell.angle_alpha   90.00
_cell.angle_beta   90.00
_cell.angle_gamma   90.00
#
_symmetry.space_group_name_H-M   'P 1'
#
loop_
_entity.id
_entity.type
_entity.pdbx_description
1 polymer ?
#
loop_
_entity_poly.entity_id
_entity_poly.type
_entity_poly.pdbx_seq_one_letter_code
_entity_poly.pdbx_strand_id
1 'polypeptide(L)'
;MSPEVVVRKLARMSQYLQELRPYRESPYEAFWADHYKIERLIELLVVAASDIVIHLLDSRGEPAPASYRSAFLQAGETKLLSGELSRNLALGAGLRNILVHEYEEIDYQLLHRSLPKMLDDMAQFIDECLPYGA
;
A
#
# COMPACT_ATOMS: atom_id res chain seq x y z
N MET A 1 8.17 13.64 8.68
CA MET A 1 9.37 12.86 8.27
C MET A 1 10.32 13.78 7.53
N SER A 2 11.61 13.48 7.47
CA SER A 2 12.52 14.17 6.53
C SER A 2 12.47 13.47 5.16
N PRO A 3 12.89 14.12 4.06
CA PRO A 3 12.97 13.51 2.74
C PRO A 3 13.76 12.18 2.74
N GLU A 4 14.88 12.12 3.49
CA GLU A 4 15.68 10.90 3.69
C GLU A 4 14.88 9.73 4.29
N VAL A 5 13.95 10.02 5.22
CA VAL A 5 13.10 8.99 5.81
C VAL A 5 12.07 8.47 4.81
N VAL A 6 11.54 9.35 3.95
CA VAL A 6 10.63 8.98 2.85
C VAL A 6 11.34 8.03 1.88
N VAL A 7 12.53 8.41 1.39
CA VAL A 7 13.35 7.57 0.50
C VAL A 7 13.64 6.20 1.13
N ARG A 8 14.02 6.17 2.41
CA ARG A 8 14.27 4.90 3.11
C ARG A 8 13.03 4.03 3.23
N LYS A 9 11.84 4.62 3.46
CA LYS A 9 10.58 3.87 3.48
C LYS A 9 10.24 3.34 2.09
N LEU A 10 10.37 4.13 1.03
CA LEU A 10 10.17 3.70 -0.35
C LEU A 10 11.10 2.54 -0.73
N ALA A 11 12.39 2.61 -0.37
CA ALA A 11 13.33 1.53 -0.61
C ALA A 11 12.94 0.22 0.11
N ARG A 12 12.44 0.31 1.34
CA ARG A 12 11.90 -0.85 2.07
C ARG A 12 10.65 -1.42 1.40
N MET A 13 9.75 -0.56 0.91
CA MET A 13 8.58 -1.01 0.14
C MET A 13 9.01 -1.78 -1.12
N SER A 14 10.03 -1.30 -1.84
CA SER A 14 10.58 -2.04 -2.98
C SER A 14 11.10 -3.43 -2.59
N GLN A 15 11.73 -3.58 -1.41
CA GLN A 15 12.16 -4.89 -0.91
C GLN A 15 10.97 -5.83 -0.67
N TYR A 16 9.90 -5.34 -0.02
CA TYR A 16 8.69 -6.14 0.19
C TYR A 16 8.02 -6.56 -1.13
N LEU A 17 8.00 -5.68 -2.14
CA LEU A 17 7.49 -6.03 -3.47
C LEU A 17 8.32 -7.13 -4.14
N GLN A 18 9.65 -7.11 -3.98
CA GLN A 18 10.49 -8.18 -4.50
C GLN A 18 10.24 -9.51 -3.78
N GLU A 19 9.99 -9.48 -2.47
CA GLU A 19 9.62 -10.68 -1.71
C GLU A 19 8.24 -11.22 -2.08
N LEU A 20 7.30 -10.36 -2.46
CA LEU A 20 5.97 -10.77 -2.91
C LEU A 20 5.94 -11.23 -4.38
N ARG A 21 6.94 -10.86 -5.18
CA ARG A 21 7.00 -11.13 -6.62
C ARG A 21 6.84 -12.62 -6.99
N PRO A 22 7.42 -13.60 -6.27
CA PRO A 22 7.23 -15.01 -6.58
C PRO A 22 5.76 -15.46 -6.50
N TYR A 23 4.94 -14.79 -5.69
CA TYR A 23 3.53 -15.17 -5.49
C TYR A 23 2.59 -14.55 -6.53
N ARG A 24 3.05 -13.56 -7.30
CA ARG A 24 2.25 -12.79 -8.27
C ARG A 24 1.41 -13.69 -9.19
N GLU A 25 2.02 -14.72 -9.76
CA GLU A 25 1.35 -15.65 -10.69
C GLU A 25 1.44 -17.10 -10.17
N SER A 26 1.66 -17.25 -8.87
CA SER A 26 1.75 -18.58 -8.26
C SER A 26 0.40 -19.28 -8.22
N PRO A 27 0.36 -20.62 -8.28
CA PRO A 27 -0.84 -21.38 -7.95
C PRO A 27 -1.33 -21.06 -6.53
N TYR A 28 -2.63 -21.20 -6.29
CA TYR A 28 -3.24 -20.88 -5.00
C TYR A 28 -2.61 -21.68 -3.85
N GLU A 29 -2.19 -22.91 -4.10
CA GLU A 29 -1.56 -23.78 -3.10
C GLU A 29 -0.21 -23.24 -2.62
N ALA A 30 0.58 -22.68 -3.53
CA ALA A 30 1.87 -22.06 -3.21
C ALA A 30 1.70 -20.74 -2.47
N PHE A 31 0.70 -19.94 -2.86
CA PHE A 31 0.28 -18.75 -2.11
C PHE A 31 -0.20 -19.13 -0.69
N TRP A 32 -1.05 -20.14 -0.59
CA TRP A 32 -1.63 -20.59 0.67
C TRP A 32 -0.57 -21.16 1.63
N ALA A 33 0.45 -21.83 1.12
CA ALA A 33 1.55 -22.30 1.95
C ALA A 33 2.26 -21.17 2.71
N ASP A 34 2.29 -19.96 2.14
CA ASP A 34 2.96 -18.78 2.69
C ASP A 34 1.99 -17.64 3.06
N HIS A 35 0.69 -17.92 3.25
CA HIS A 35 -0.34 -16.89 3.38
C HIS A 35 -0.07 -15.85 4.48
N TYR A 36 0.39 -16.26 5.66
CA TYR A 36 0.75 -15.32 6.74
C TYR A 36 1.94 -14.40 6.40
N LYS A 37 2.92 -14.91 5.66
CA LYS A 37 4.05 -14.09 5.18
C LYS A 37 3.54 -13.05 4.18
N ILE A 38 2.71 -13.48 3.25
CA ILE A 38 2.13 -12.62 2.22
C ILE A 38 1.28 -11.53 2.87
N GLU A 39 0.39 -11.91 3.79
CA GLU A 39 -0.41 -10.99 4.60
C GLU A 39 0.46 -9.94 5.29
N ARG A 40 1.52 -10.37 5.99
CA ARG A 40 2.42 -9.46 6.70
C ARG A 40 3.11 -8.47 5.76
N LEU A 41 3.59 -8.93 4.60
CA LEU A 41 4.24 -8.06 3.62
C LEU A 41 3.26 -7.03 3.05
N ILE A 42 2.00 -7.43 2.82
CA ILE A 42 0.92 -6.53 2.35
C ILE A 42 0.59 -5.50 3.42
N GLU A 43 0.45 -5.90 4.68
CA GLU A 43 0.21 -4.99 5.79
C GLU A 43 1.34 -3.94 5.88
N LEU A 44 2.59 -4.38 5.79
CA LEU A 44 3.76 -3.50 5.82
C LEU A 44 3.77 -2.50 4.65
N LEU A 45 3.39 -2.94 3.45
CA LEU A 45 3.25 -2.06 2.28
C LEU A 45 2.16 -1.00 2.50
N VAL A 46 0.97 -1.41 2.93
CA VAL A 46 -0.17 -0.49 3.14
C VAL A 46 0.14 0.53 4.24
N VAL A 47 0.72 0.10 5.36
CA VAL A 47 1.11 1.00 6.46
C VAL A 47 2.19 1.99 6.00
N ALA A 48 3.23 1.51 5.32
CA ALA A 48 4.30 2.38 4.82
C ALA A 48 3.78 3.41 3.81
N ALA A 49 2.92 2.99 2.87
CA ALA A 49 2.28 3.89 1.91
C ALA A 49 1.41 4.94 2.60
N SER A 50 0.58 4.53 3.57
CA SER A 50 -0.29 5.43 4.32
C SER A 50 0.50 6.47 5.11
N ASP A 51 1.56 6.05 5.80
CA ASP A 51 2.46 6.94 6.54
C ASP A 51 3.08 8.01 5.63
N ILE A 52 3.55 7.61 4.44
CA ILE A 52 4.14 8.52 3.46
C ILE A 52 3.10 9.53 2.99
N VAL A 53 1.90 9.06 2.61
CA VAL A 53 0.83 9.94 2.15
C VAL A 53 0.42 10.95 3.22
N ILE A 54 0.19 10.51 4.45
CA ILE A 54 -0.18 11.38 5.56
C ILE A 54 0.90 12.45 5.77
N HIS A 55 2.17 12.04 5.76
CA HIS A 55 3.26 12.99 5.93
C HIS A 55 3.35 14.00 4.79
N LEU A 56 3.17 13.57 3.55
CA LEU A 56 3.24 14.47 2.41
C LEU A 56 2.06 15.44 2.37
N LEU A 57 0.85 14.99 2.73
CA LEU A 57 -0.32 15.86 2.90
C LEU A 57 -0.06 16.91 3.99
N ASP A 58 0.42 16.49 5.16
CA ASP A 58 0.81 17.39 6.27
C ASP A 58 1.86 18.42 5.83
N SER A 59 2.87 17.99 5.06
CA SER A 59 3.91 18.89 4.53
C SER A 59 3.38 19.97 3.56
N ARG A 60 2.20 19.73 2.96
CA ARG A 60 1.51 20.67 2.07
C ARG A 60 0.50 21.56 2.82
N GLY A 61 0.36 21.39 4.14
CA GLY A 61 -0.61 22.11 4.96
C GLY A 61 -2.05 21.62 4.76
N GLU A 62 -2.23 20.41 4.22
CA GLU A 62 -3.55 19.82 4.02
C GLU A 62 -4.15 19.35 5.36
N PRO A 63 -5.48 19.40 5.53
CA PRO A 63 -6.14 18.87 6.72
C PRO A 63 -5.77 17.41 6.97
N ALA A 64 -5.58 17.05 8.24
CA ALA A 64 -5.26 15.68 8.62
C ALA A 64 -6.41 14.71 8.23
N PRO A 65 -6.11 13.63 7.49
CA PRO A 65 -7.13 12.67 7.08
C PRO A 65 -7.66 11.86 8.26
N ALA A 66 -8.96 11.56 8.27
CA ALA A 66 -9.61 10.80 9.35
C ALA A 66 -9.28 9.29 9.36
N SER A 67 -8.72 8.76 8.27
CA SER A 67 -8.39 7.36 8.06
C SER A 67 -7.36 7.20 6.94
N TYR A 68 -6.75 6.01 6.81
CA TYR A 68 -5.87 5.71 5.67
C TYR A 68 -6.61 5.77 4.33
N ARG A 69 -7.87 5.30 4.29
CA ARG A 69 -8.72 5.41 3.11
C ARG A 69 -8.89 6.86 2.67
N SER A 70 -9.23 7.76 3.60
CA SER A 70 -9.37 9.18 3.28
C SER A 70 -8.04 9.84 2.92
N ALA A 71 -6.92 9.37 3.50
CA ALA A 71 -5.59 9.86 3.16
C ALA A 71 -5.27 9.61 1.67
N PHE A 72 -5.50 8.39 1.17
CA PHE A 72 -5.29 8.09 -0.25
C PHE A 72 -6.22 8.90 -1.16
N LEU A 73 -7.51 9.03 -0.81
CA LEU A 73 -8.44 9.84 -1.61
C LEU A 73 -8.00 11.31 -1.72
N GLN A 74 -7.65 11.91 -0.58
CA GLN A 74 -7.15 13.30 -0.51
C GLN A 74 -5.83 13.47 -1.28
N ALA A 75 -4.95 12.45 -1.29
CA ALA A 75 -3.75 12.46 -2.12
C ALA A 75 -4.06 12.54 -3.63
N GLY A 76 -5.17 11.94 -4.07
CA GLY A 76 -5.64 12.10 -5.45
C GLY A 76 -6.21 13.49 -5.73
N GLU A 77 -7.00 14.04 -4.81
CA GLU A 77 -7.59 15.38 -4.92
C GLU A 77 -6.52 16.48 -5.01
N THR A 78 -5.44 16.32 -4.24
CA THR A 78 -4.28 17.24 -4.19
C THR A 78 -3.24 16.95 -5.27
N LYS A 79 -3.52 16.02 -6.20
CA LYS A 79 -2.62 15.58 -7.28
C LYS A 79 -1.26 15.08 -6.81
N LEU A 80 -1.18 14.63 -5.56
CA LEU A 80 -0.01 13.93 -5.04
C LEU A 80 0.11 12.56 -5.71
N LEU A 81 -1.03 11.88 -5.86
CA LEU A 81 -1.18 10.65 -6.63
C LEU A 81 -2.10 10.86 -7.83
N SER A 82 -1.95 10.02 -8.85
CA SER A 82 -2.94 9.92 -9.92
C SER A 82 -4.29 9.48 -9.35
N GLY A 83 -5.38 10.03 -9.90
CA GLY A 83 -6.72 9.77 -9.37
C GLY A 83 -7.14 8.30 -9.46
N GLU A 84 -6.60 7.54 -10.41
CA GLU A 84 -6.83 6.10 -10.48
C GLU A 84 -6.12 5.35 -9.35
N LEU A 85 -4.82 5.60 -9.19
CA LEU A 85 -4.04 4.99 -8.12
C LEU A 85 -4.61 5.31 -6.75
N SER A 86 -5.00 6.57 -6.53
CA SER A 86 -5.58 7.01 -5.26
C SER A 86 -6.83 6.22 -4.87
N ARG A 87 -7.72 5.95 -5.84
CA ARG A 87 -8.93 5.14 -5.64
C ARG A 87 -8.58 3.68 -5.38
N ASN A 88 -7.62 3.12 -6.10
CA ASN A 88 -7.20 1.73 -5.92
C ASN A 88 -6.58 1.50 -4.53
N LEU A 89 -5.68 2.39 -4.09
CA LEU A 89 -5.07 2.33 -2.77
C LEU A 89 -6.07 2.60 -1.65
N ALA A 90 -7.06 3.48 -1.87
CA ALA A 90 -8.15 3.69 -0.91
C ALA A 90 -9.01 2.43 -0.70
N LEU A 91 -9.23 1.61 -1.73
CA LEU A 91 -9.86 0.30 -1.60
C LEU A 91 -8.95 -0.68 -0.84
N GLY A 92 -7.66 -0.72 -1.20
CA GLY A 92 -6.65 -1.56 -0.54
C GLY A 92 -6.41 -1.22 0.94
N ALA A 93 -6.59 0.04 1.35
CA ALA A 93 -6.53 0.44 2.75
C ALA A 93 -7.62 -0.23 3.61
N GLY A 94 -8.76 -0.58 3.01
CA GLY A 94 -9.80 -1.37 3.66
C GLY A 94 -9.36 -2.81 3.94
N LEU A 95 -8.51 -3.39 3.09
CA LEU A 95 -7.94 -4.72 3.31
C LEU A 95 -7.15 -4.78 4.62
N ARG A 96 -6.36 -3.74 4.95
CA ARG A 96 -5.67 -3.67 6.25
C ARG A 96 -6.64 -3.67 7.44
N ASN A 97 -7.84 -3.11 7.30
CA ASN A 97 -8.84 -3.18 8.36
C ASN A 97 -9.40 -4.60 8.52
N ILE A 98 -9.54 -5.35 7.42
CA ILE A 98 -9.92 -6.78 7.44
C ILE A 98 -8.79 -7.63 8.03
N LEU A 99 -7.52 -7.34 7.68
CA LEU A 99 -6.34 -8.05 8.20
C LEU A 99 -6.08 -7.79 9.70
N VAL A 100 -6.38 -6.58 10.20
CA VAL A 100 -6.02 -6.15 11.57
C VAL A 100 -7.19 -6.22 12.56
N HIS A 101 -8.44 -6.06 12.11
CA HIS A 101 -9.60 -6.20 12.98
C HIS A 101 -10.21 -7.59 12.77
N GLU A 102 -9.94 -8.50 13.71
CA GLU A 102 -10.32 -9.93 13.80
C GLU A 102 -11.84 -10.26 13.67
N TYR A 103 -12.68 -9.31 13.24
CA TYR A 103 -14.13 -9.49 13.14
C TYR A 103 -14.60 -10.04 11.78
N GLU A 104 -13.76 -10.03 10.74
CA GLU A 104 -14.06 -10.63 9.42
C GLU A 104 -12.97 -11.63 9.01
N GLU A 105 -13.36 -12.84 8.58
CA GLU A 105 -12.41 -13.82 8.02
C GLU A 105 -11.84 -13.31 6.68
N ILE A 106 -10.52 -13.44 6.50
CA ILE A 106 -9.85 -13.03 5.26
C ILE A 106 -10.24 -14.00 4.13
N ASP A 107 -10.83 -13.47 3.05
CA ASP A 107 -10.99 -14.22 1.80
C ASP A 107 -9.64 -14.27 1.06
N TYR A 108 -8.86 -15.30 1.36
CA TYR A 108 -7.55 -15.53 0.73
C TYR A 108 -7.64 -15.85 -0.76
N GLN A 109 -8.77 -16.35 -1.26
CA GLN A 109 -8.95 -16.56 -2.69
C GLN A 109 -9.10 -15.21 -3.41
N LEU A 110 -9.85 -14.28 -2.82
CA LEU A 110 -9.90 -12.90 -3.31
C LEU A 110 -8.52 -12.25 -3.22
N LEU A 111 -7.82 -12.39 -2.10
CA LEU A 111 -6.49 -11.82 -1.93
C LEU A 111 -5.49 -12.33 -2.98
N HIS A 112 -5.48 -13.64 -3.24
CA HIS A 112 -4.68 -14.27 -4.27
C HIS A 112 -4.97 -13.70 -5.66
N ARG A 113 -6.27 -13.58 -6.03
CA ARG A 113 -6.68 -12.98 -7.31
C ARG A 113 -6.33 -11.51 -7.43
N SER A 114 -6.34 -10.77 -6.33
CA SER A 114 -6.04 -9.33 -6.29
C SER A 114 -4.55 -9.00 -6.20
N LEU A 115 -3.70 -9.97 -5.82
CA LEU A 115 -2.28 -9.76 -5.59
C LEU A 115 -1.55 -9.11 -6.78
N PRO A 116 -1.69 -9.56 -8.06
CA PRO A 116 -0.98 -8.94 -9.18
C PRO A 116 -1.25 -7.44 -9.30
N LYS A 117 -2.53 -7.06 -9.25
CA LYS A 117 -2.96 -5.67 -9.38
C LYS A 117 -2.45 -4.82 -8.22
N MET A 118 -2.46 -5.35 -7.01
CA MET A 118 -1.97 -4.65 -5.84
C MET A 118 -0.45 -4.42 -5.89
N LEU A 119 0.31 -5.38 -6.42
CA LEU A 119 1.75 -5.19 -6.66
C LEU A 119 2.01 -4.10 -7.70
N ASP A 120 1.20 -4.02 -8.74
CA ASP A 120 1.30 -2.95 -9.75
C ASP A 120 0.97 -1.58 -9.16
N ASP A 121 -0.11 -1.47 -8.38
CA ASP A 121 -0.48 -0.23 -7.69
C ASP A 121 0.63 0.24 -6.72
N MET A 122 1.22 -0.69 -5.95
CA MET A 122 2.30 -0.36 -5.01
C MET A 122 3.59 0.01 -5.72
N ALA A 123 3.91 -0.59 -6.87
CA ALA A 123 5.03 -0.17 -7.69
C ALA A 123 4.82 1.26 -8.24
N GLN A 124 3.63 1.54 -8.79
CA GLN A 124 3.27 2.87 -9.27
C GLN A 124 3.30 3.91 -8.14
N PHE A 125 2.84 3.55 -6.93
CA PHE A 125 2.92 4.43 -5.77
C PHE A 125 4.36 4.84 -5.44
N ILE A 126 5.31 3.91 -5.51
CA ILE A 126 6.72 4.22 -5.28
C ILE A 126 7.22 5.22 -6.31
N ASP A 127 6.89 5.00 -7.59
CA ASP A 127 7.29 5.88 -8.70
C ASP A 127 6.70 7.30 -8.55
N GLU A 128 5.43 7.41 -8.21
CA GLU A 128 4.77 8.70 -8.00
C GLU A 128 5.27 9.44 -6.74
N CYS A 129 5.76 8.71 -5.74
CA CYS A 129 6.25 9.30 -4.49
C CYS A 129 7.76 9.61 -4.47
N LEU A 130 8.56 8.98 -5.35
CA LEU A 130 10.00 9.18 -5.46
C LEU A 130 10.44 10.65 -5.55
N PRO A 131 9.77 11.53 -6.34
CA PRO A 131 10.15 12.93 -6.45
C PRO A 131 10.06 13.73 -5.14
N TYR A 132 9.28 13.28 -4.15
CA TYR A 132 9.13 13.97 -2.86
C TYR A 132 10.19 13.57 -1.82
N GLY A 133 11.08 12.63 -2.17
CA GLY A 133 12.22 12.24 -1.36
C GLY A 133 13.51 13.01 -1.67
N ALA A 134 13.49 13.91 -2.66
CA ALA A 134 14.62 14.71 -3.11
C ALA A 134 14.75 16.05 -2.37
#